data_AF-A0A067DER0-F1
#
_entry.id   AF-A0A067DER0-F1
#
_cell.length_a   1.000
_cell.length_b   1.000
_cell.length_c   1.000
_cell.angle_alpha   90.00
_cell.angle_beta   90.00
_cell.angle_gamma   90.00
#
_symmetry.space_group_name_H-M   'P 1'
#
loop_
_entity.id
_entity.type
_entity.pdbx_description
1 polymer ?
#
loop_
_entity_poly.entity_id
_entity_poly.type
_entity_poly.pdbx_seq_one_letter_code
_entity_poly.pdbx_strand_id
1 'polypeptide(L)' 'MNLIDGDHDTELLEAQTHVWNHIFNFINSMTLKCAIQLGIPDIISKHGKPMTLNELVSALTINPSKSRC' A
#
# COMPACT_ATOMS: atom_id res chain seq x y z
N MET A 1 -11.30 -10.35 38.31
CA MET A 1 -11.21 -10.03 36.87
C MET A 1 -11.48 -8.54 36.74
N ASN A 2 -10.42 -7.72 36.66
CA ASN A 2 -10.54 -6.26 36.78
C ASN A 2 -10.75 -5.64 35.39
N LEU A 3 -11.79 -4.81 35.25
CA LEU A 3 -12.14 -4.06 34.03
C LEU A 3 -11.08 -3.03 33.58
N ILE A 4 -10.00 -2.85 34.36
CA ILE A 4 -8.93 -1.87 34.15
C ILE A 4 -7.86 -2.38 33.17
N ASP A 5 -7.73 -3.70 33.03
CA ASP A 5 -6.68 -4.35 32.22
C ASP A 5 -6.92 -4.16 30.70
N GLY A 6 -8.18 -4.25 30.25
CA GLY A 6 -8.53 -4.15 28.83
C GLY A 6 -8.48 -2.73 28.24
N ASP A 7 -8.62 -1.70 29.08
CA ASP A 7 -8.54 -0.29 28.66
C ASP A 7 -7.08 0.11 28.37
N HIS A 8 -6.18 -0.27 29.28
CA HIS A 8 -4.74 -0.04 29.16
C HIS A 8 -4.12 -0.80 27.96
N ASP A 9 -4.52 -2.05 27.74
CA ASP A 9 -4.03 -2.83 26.59
C ASP A 9 -4.47 -2.25 25.24
N THR A 10 -5.68 -1.67 25.20
CA THR A 10 -6.19 -0.99 24.01
C THR A 10 -5.42 0.31 23.76
N GLU A 11 -5.20 1.12 24.78
CA GLU A 11 -4.39 2.36 24.69
C GLU A 11 -2.96 2.06 24.23
N LEU A 12 -2.34 1.00 24.75
CA LEU A 12 -1.01 0.56 24.33
C LEU A 12 -0.99 0.14 22.86
N LEU A 13 -1.99 -0.60 22.38
CA LEU A 13 -2.10 -1.01 20.98
C LEU A 13 -2.28 0.21 20.05
N GLU A 14 -3.09 1.18 20.45
CA GLU A 14 -3.28 2.42 19.70
C GLU A 14 -1.98 3.23 19.63
N ALA A 15 -1.26 3.35 20.75
CA ALA A 15 0.04 4.02 20.79
C ALA A 15 1.07 3.32 19.89
N GLN A 16 1.14 2.00 19.91
CA GLN A 16 2.01 1.22 19.01
C GLN A 16 1.64 1.43 17.55
N THR A 17 0.35 1.41 17.21
CA THR A 17 -0.15 1.68 15.86
C THR A 17 0.25 3.07 15.39
N HIS A 18 0.12 4.08 16.25
CA HIS A 18 0.52 5.45 15.94
C HIS A 18 2.02 5.55 15.62
N VAL A 19 2.86 4.92 16.44
CA VAL A 19 4.32 4.89 16.24
C VAL A 19 4.69 4.13 14.96
N TRP A 20 4.10 2.97 14.69
CA TRP A 20 4.35 2.21 13.46
C TRP A 20 3.94 2.97 12.21
N ASN A 21 2.79 3.65 12.23
CA ASN A 21 2.36 4.51 11.12
C ASN A 21 3.39 5.59 10.82
N HIS A 22 4.02 6.17 11.85
CA HIS A 22 5.08 7.16 11.64
C HIS A 22 6.38 6.54 11.13
N ILE A 23 6.86 5.45 11.76
CA ILE A 23 8.08 4.72 11.37
C ILE A 23 8.02 4.29 9.90
N PHE A 24 6.87 3.80 9.45
CA PHE A 24 6.70 3.29 8.09
C PHE A 24 6.12 4.30 7.10
N ASN A 25 5.90 5.56 7.48
CA ASN A 25 5.29 6.56 6.60
C ASN A 25 6.08 6.79 5.30
N PHE A 26 7.40 6.54 5.30
CA PHE A 26 8.22 6.61 4.09
C PHE A 26 7.75 5.67 2.97
N ILE A 27 7.08 4.56 3.31
CA ILE A 27 6.52 3.61 2.34
C ILE A 27 5.49 4.29 1.46
N ASN A 28 4.70 5.24 1.98
CA ASN A 28 3.72 5.99 1.19
C ASN A 28 4.41 6.79 0.08
N SER A 29 5.45 7.56 0.43
CA SER A 29 6.22 8.35 -0.51
C SER A 29 6.96 7.48 -1.55
N MET A 30 7.54 6.37 -1.12
CA MET A 30 8.26 5.46 -2.01
C MET A 30 7.33 4.69 -2.94
N THR A 31 6.15 4.27 -2.46
CA THR A 31 5.10 3.65 -3.26
C THR A 31 4.58 4.63 -4.32
N LEU A 32 4.32 5.89 -3.93
CA LEU A 32 3.90 6.92 -4.88
C LEU A 32 4.97 7.18 -5.95
N LYS A 33 6.24 7.32 -5.55
CA LYS A 33 7.36 7.46 -6.48
C LYS A 33 7.43 6.29 -7.47
N CYS A 34 7.30 5.05 -6.98
CA CYS A 34 7.31 3.85 -7.80
C CYS A 34 6.14 3.86 -8.82
N ALA A 35 4.92 4.18 -8.38
CA ALA A 35 3.75 4.25 -9.25
C ALA A 35 3.93 5.25 -10.40
N ILE A 36 4.54 6.41 -10.11
CA ILE A 36 4.88 7.42 -11.13
C ILE A 36 5.97 6.90 -12.06
N GLN A 37 7.06 6.33 -11.53
CA GLN A 37 8.19 5.82 -12.35
C GLN A 37 7.78 4.67 -13.26
N LEU A 38 6.82 3.85 -12.84
CA LEU A 38 6.22 2.78 -13.64
C LEU A 38 5.17 3.28 -14.64
N GLY A 39 4.80 4.56 -14.60
CA GLY A 39 3.80 5.13 -15.50
C GLY A 39 2.38 4.60 -15.27
N ILE A 40 2.07 4.08 -14.08
CA ILE A 40 0.75 3.52 -13.75
C ILE A 40 -0.39 4.53 -14.03
N PRO A 41 -0.29 5.82 -13.65
CA PRO A 41 -1.35 6.79 -13.95
C PRO A 41 -1.64 6.93 -15.44
N ASP A 42 -0.60 6.99 -16.27
CA ASP A 42 -0.74 7.13 -17.72
C ASP A 42 -1.33 5.86 -18.36
N ILE A 43 -0.94 4.68 -17.89
CA ILE A 43 -1.47 3.40 -18.33
C ILE A 43 -2.98 3.34 -18.06
N ILE A 44 -3.41 3.69 -16.85
CA ILE A 44 -4.83 3.71 -16.47
C ILE A 44 -5.59 4.76 -17.28
N SER A 45 -5.05 5.97 -17.42
CA SER A 45 -5.68 7.05 -18.19
C SER A 45 -5.89 6.66 -19.66
N LYS A 46 -4.88 6.07 -20.30
CA LYS A 46 -4.95 5.60 -21.70
C LYS A 46 -5.91 4.44 -21.89
N HIS A 47 -6.12 3.61 -20.87
CA HIS A 47 -7.06 2.50 -20.93
C HIS A 47 -8.54 2.95 -20.91
N GLY A 48 -8.83 4.12 -20.31
CA GLY A 48 -10.14 4.79 -20.41
C GLY A 48 -11.28 4.16 -19.60
N LYS A 49 -11.00 3.13 -18.80
CA LYS A 49 -11.97 2.43 -17.93
C LYS A 49 -11.23 1.82 -16.72
N PRO A 50 -11.93 1.35 -15.67
CA PRO A 50 -11.31 0.58 -14.61
C PRO A 50 -10.52 -0.62 -15.18
N MET A 51 -9.34 -0.86 -14.63
CA MET A 51 -8.39 -1.87 -15.10
C MET A 51 -8.21 -2.94 -14.02
N THR A 52 -8.21 -4.21 -14.42
CA THR A 52 -7.90 -5.33 -13.53
C THR A 52 -6.39 -5.39 -13.23
N LEU A 53 -6.00 -6.08 -12.15
CA LEU A 53 -4.58 -6.28 -11.84
C LEU A 53 -3.83 -6.99 -12.98
N ASN A 54 -4.44 -8.01 -13.61
CA ASN A 54 -3.83 -8.74 -14.72
C ASN A 54 -3.63 -7.87 -15.97
N GLU A 55 -4.60 -7.01 -16.30
CA GLU A 55 -4.46 -6.04 -17.39
C GLU A 55 -3.34 -5.04 -17.10
N LEU A 56 -3.25 -4.53 -15.86
CA LEU A 56 -2.20 -3.60 -15.44
C LEU A 56 -0.82 -4.24 -15.52
N VAL A 57 -0.66 -5.46 -15.01
CA VAL A 57 0.60 -6.20 -15.03
C VAL A 57 1.05 -6.50 -16.46
N SER A 58 0.11 -6.85 -17.33
CA SER A 58 0.37 -7.05 -18.76
C SER A 58 0.82 -5.76 -19.44
N ALA A 59 0.22 -4.61 -19.08
CA ALA A 59 0.57 -3.30 -19.62
C ALA A 59 1.90 -2.75 -19.08
N LEU A 60 2.29 -3.11 -17.86
CA LEU A 60 3.52 -2.66 -17.21
C LEU A 60 4.79 -3.29 -17.79
N THR A 61 4.69 -4.40 -18.52
CA THR A 61 5.83 -5.10 -19.17
C THR A 61 7.02 -5.35 -18.21
N ILE A 62 6.72 -5.70 -16.96
CA ILE A 62 7.73 -5.95 -15.92
C ILE A 62 8.31 -7.36 -16.01
N ASN A 63 9.43 -7.59 -15.32
CA ASN A 63 10.06 -8.90 -15.25
C ASN A 63 9.05 -9.97 -14.75
N PRO A 64 9.02 -11.19 -15.33
CA PRO A 64 8.09 -12.24 -14.91
C PRO A 64 8.12 -12.60 -13.42
N SER A 65 9.27 -12.44 -12.75
CA SER A 65 9.39 -12.62 -11.30
C SER A 65 8.62 -11.59 -10.47
N LYS A 66 8.25 -10.46 -11.10
CA LYS A 66 7.49 -9.35 -10.53
C LYS A 66 6.05 -9.27 -11.07
N SER A 67 5.68 -10.13 -12.02
CA SER A 67 4.36 -10.16 -12.66
C SER A 67 3.42 -11.22 -12.07
N ARG A 68 3.79 -11.85 -10.95
CA ARG A 68 2.94 -12.85 -10.29
C ARG A 68 1.85 -12.12 -9.50
N CYS A 69 0.61 -12.33 -9.90
CA CYS A 69 -0.58 -11.74 -9.30
C CYS A 69 -1.63 -12.82 -9.10
#